data_AF-A0A0S8CJK7-F1
#
_entry.id   AF-A0A0S8CJK7-F1
#
_cell.length_a   1.000
_cell.length_b   1.000
_cell.length_c   1.000
_cell.angle_alpha   90.00
_cell.angle_beta   90.00
_cell.angle_gamma   90.00
#
_symmetry.space_group_name_H-M   'P 1'
#
loop_
_entity.id
_entity.type
_entity.pdbx_description
1 polymer ?
#
loop_
_entity_poly.entity_id
_entity_poly.type
_entity_poly.pdbx_seq_one_letter_code
_entity_poly.pdbx_strand_id
1 'polypeptide(L)'
;MNNAEQHRSSITSRERLREIVGEACRPIGPYWPMKTFAYYNPLRDLEYLPFAEAIAEAQHLIGGNGFLPLEEYRQLFHQGRITQSAIDRALQRVGPSLPSPATIQIGGRTLHVRDIWRIHAIYGINELNPLLLTWTIALEGSIKRFRSDLPEHSRKSIIDRTIRECEKCRHEPESAYLHNLWKSSLSAFGLSDPVSGDPLLKTPDLNRDSESLPVEADFVPVDLPADRTLGDWLDCLTGSTLVEAINNQMVKWVAAFVDEGVAGWSMPSRERGFYSVWRDLAKEDHSCRLLGIPHVRQKFRELADEPEEVVIKHLQDLDIPKERWREYLSRHLAHLPGWAGLIRWRGDNPGYPAQQHYPIDPLQYLAVRLFYESGMVEGLCQREWGIAGTRSGLVGYWDEHSEQYRALMSPHTRITDPNTQGVCQKAWRLFHLAQFLEMTPIELHELSQTGISTLLEWL
;
A
#
# COMPACT_ATOMS: atom_id res chain seq x y z
N MET A 1 12.01 35.49 -33.68
CA MET A 1 13.22 34.82 -33.13
C MET A 1 13.71 33.84 -34.17
N ASN A 2 14.99 33.87 -34.50
CA ASN A 2 15.56 33.23 -35.69
C ASN A 2 15.65 31.70 -35.50
N ASN A 3 15.29 30.89 -36.51
CA ASN A 3 15.34 29.41 -36.45
C ASN A 3 16.72 28.87 -35.98
N ALA A 4 17.79 29.58 -36.30
CA ALA A 4 19.15 29.25 -35.88
C ALA A 4 19.40 29.45 -34.37
N GLU A 5 18.76 30.43 -33.74
CA GLU A 5 18.86 30.67 -32.29
C GLU A 5 18.04 29.65 -31.50
N GLN A 6 16.84 29.30 -31.99
CA GLN A 6 16.02 28.24 -31.40
C GLN A 6 16.71 26.87 -31.50
N HIS A 7 17.33 26.55 -32.64
CA HIS A 7 18.07 25.31 -32.81
C HIS A 7 19.29 25.24 -31.88
N ARG A 8 20.07 26.32 -31.77
CA ARG A 8 21.22 26.39 -30.85
C ARG A 8 20.81 26.27 -29.38
N SER A 9 19.73 26.95 -28.98
CA SER A 9 19.16 26.85 -27.63
C SER A 9 18.64 25.45 -27.30
N SER A 10 18.05 24.75 -28.29
CA SER A 10 17.62 23.35 -28.15
C SER A 10 18.81 22.41 -27.94
N ILE A 11 19.89 22.55 -28.73
CA ILE A 11 21.10 21.73 -28.59
C ILE A 11 21.70 21.89 -27.18
N THR A 12 21.91 23.13 -26.73
CA THR A 12 22.47 23.40 -25.40
C THR A 12 21.58 22.88 -24.26
N SER A 13 20.25 22.88 -24.45
CA SER A 13 19.32 22.33 -23.46
C SER A 13 19.39 20.79 -23.38
N ARG A 14 19.58 20.12 -24.52
CA ARG A 14 19.72 18.66 -24.61
C ARG A 14 21.05 18.17 -24.03
N GLU A 15 22.15 18.84 -24.33
CA GLU A 15 23.46 18.56 -23.74
C GLU A 15 23.42 18.68 -22.22
N ARG A 16 22.84 19.77 -21.71
CA ARG A 16 22.69 19.99 -20.28
C ARG A 16 21.81 18.93 -19.62
N LEU A 17 20.75 18.46 -20.28
CA LEU A 17 19.94 17.36 -19.75
C LEU A 17 20.76 16.08 -19.63
N ARG A 18 21.57 15.73 -20.64
CA ARG A 18 22.43 14.54 -20.59
C ARG A 18 23.40 14.59 -19.42
N GLU A 19 23.96 15.76 -19.13
CA GLU A 19 24.79 15.98 -17.93
C GLU A 19 23.99 15.72 -16.64
N ILE A 20 22.79 16.31 -16.52
CA ILE A 20 21.91 16.11 -15.35
C ILE A 20 21.55 14.64 -15.17
N VAL A 21 21.22 13.92 -16.24
CA VAL A 21 20.93 12.48 -16.19
C VAL A 21 22.17 11.69 -15.76
N GLY A 22 23.34 12.02 -16.30
CA GLY A 22 24.61 11.42 -15.88
C GLY A 22 24.89 11.62 -14.39
N GLU A 23 24.61 12.80 -13.85
CA GLU A 23 24.71 13.05 -12.41
C GLU A 23 23.64 12.31 -11.61
N ALA A 24 22.40 12.29 -12.09
CA ALA A 24 21.28 11.63 -11.44
C ALA A 24 21.49 10.11 -11.33
N CYS A 25 22.23 9.52 -12.26
CA CYS A 25 22.59 8.10 -12.25
C CYS A 25 23.73 7.74 -11.29
N ARG A 26 24.52 8.69 -10.80
CA ARG A 26 25.71 8.41 -9.96
C ARG A 26 25.40 7.52 -8.74
N PRO A 27 24.30 7.71 -7.99
CA PRO A 27 23.96 6.87 -6.83
C PRO A 27 23.59 5.43 -7.18
N ILE A 28 23.24 5.13 -8.43
CA ILE A 28 22.75 3.82 -8.86
C ILE A 28 23.93 2.91 -9.20
N GLY A 29 24.20 1.87 -8.41
CA GLY A 29 25.28 0.92 -8.70
C GLY A 29 25.14 0.28 -10.09
N PRO A 30 26.17 0.28 -10.94
CA PRO A 30 26.12 -0.40 -12.24
C PRO A 30 26.17 -1.93 -12.06
N TYR A 31 25.27 -2.66 -12.73
CA TYR A 31 25.20 -4.13 -12.70
C TYR A 31 25.48 -4.71 -14.08
N TRP A 32 26.36 -5.71 -14.19
CA TRP A 32 26.64 -6.36 -15.47
C TRP A 32 25.54 -7.38 -15.84
N PRO A 33 25.31 -7.65 -17.14
CA PRO A 33 24.40 -8.70 -17.59
C PRO A 33 24.81 -10.05 -17.02
N MET A 34 23.93 -10.69 -16.27
CA MET A 34 24.14 -12.04 -15.77
C MET A 34 23.80 -13.05 -16.88
N LYS A 35 24.82 -13.62 -17.51
CA LYS A 35 24.68 -14.61 -18.60
C LYS A 35 24.33 -16.02 -18.14
N THR A 36 24.56 -16.30 -16.86
CA THR A 36 24.25 -17.56 -16.20
C THR A 36 23.46 -17.27 -14.94
N PHE A 37 22.62 -18.22 -14.54
CA PHE A 37 21.89 -18.14 -13.29
C PHE A 37 22.90 -18.15 -12.13
N ALA A 38 23.18 -16.99 -11.55
CA ALA A 38 23.82 -16.93 -10.25
C ALA A 38 22.71 -16.92 -9.21
N TYR A 39 22.44 -18.08 -8.63
CA TYR A 39 21.64 -18.10 -7.41
C TYR A 39 22.53 -17.58 -6.29
N TYR A 40 22.09 -16.50 -5.66
CA TYR A 40 22.61 -16.09 -4.38
C TYR A 40 21.51 -16.42 -3.37
N ASN A 41 21.77 -17.37 -2.48
CA ASN A 41 20.87 -17.61 -1.34
C ASN A 41 20.77 -16.27 -0.58
N PRO A 42 19.60 -15.64 -0.45
CA PRO A 42 19.49 -14.37 0.28
C PRO A 42 19.88 -14.50 1.76
N LEU A 43 19.89 -15.73 2.30
CA LEU A 43 20.37 -16.07 3.63
C LEU A 43 21.82 -16.59 3.65
N ARG A 44 22.58 -16.42 2.56
CA ARG A 44 23.99 -16.82 2.53
C ARG A 44 24.72 -16.12 3.68
N ASP A 45 25.58 -16.88 4.36
CA ASP A 45 26.28 -16.47 5.58
C ASP A 45 25.39 -16.26 6.82
N LEU A 46 24.08 -16.53 6.74
CA LEU A 46 23.17 -16.68 7.90
C LEU A 46 22.74 -18.14 8.11
N GLU A 47 23.31 -19.08 7.34
CA GLU A 47 22.95 -20.51 7.34
C GLU A 47 23.28 -21.21 8.66
N TYR A 48 24.10 -20.59 9.51
CA TYR A 48 24.39 -21.07 10.85
C TYR A 48 23.26 -20.78 11.85
N LEU A 49 22.32 -19.90 11.51
CA LEU A 49 21.14 -19.58 12.33
C LEU A 49 19.95 -20.51 11.99
N PRO A 50 19.08 -20.80 12.96
CA PRO A 50 17.76 -21.36 12.67
C PRO A 50 16.99 -20.49 11.66
N PHE A 51 16.24 -21.11 10.76
CA PHE A 51 15.60 -20.42 9.63
C PHE A 51 14.82 -19.16 10.02
N ALA A 52 14.04 -19.19 11.11
CA ALA A 52 13.28 -18.02 11.56
C ALA A 52 14.17 -16.87 12.03
N GLU A 53 15.30 -17.17 12.68
CA GLU A 53 16.29 -16.17 13.12
C GLU A 53 17.06 -15.62 11.92
N ALA A 54 17.46 -16.47 10.97
CA ALA A 54 18.09 -16.04 9.73
C ALA A 54 17.20 -15.08 8.93
N ILE A 55 15.89 -15.35 8.87
CA ILE A 55 14.92 -14.47 8.19
C ILE A 55 14.76 -13.14 8.92
N ALA A 56 14.67 -13.16 10.25
CA ALA A 56 14.55 -11.94 11.04
C ALA A 56 15.80 -11.03 10.89
N GLU A 57 16.99 -11.63 10.95
CA GLU A 57 18.25 -10.91 10.73
C GLU A 57 18.36 -10.38 9.29
N ALA A 58 18.01 -11.20 8.30
CA ALA A 58 18.00 -10.78 6.90
C ALA A 58 16.98 -9.66 6.63
N GLN A 59 15.81 -9.71 7.26
CA GLN A 59 14.81 -8.64 7.15
C GLN A 59 15.33 -7.33 7.77
N HIS A 60 16.02 -7.41 8.92
CA HIS A 60 16.62 -6.23 9.54
C HIS A 60 17.74 -5.62 8.68
N LEU A 61 18.60 -6.45 8.07
CA LEU A 61 19.75 -5.99 7.29
C LEU A 61 19.40 -5.60 5.84
N ILE A 62 18.48 -6.31 5.21
CA ILE A 62 18.21 -6.26 3.75
C ILE A 62 16.81 -5.71 3.45
N GLY A 63 15.90 -5.69 4.43
CA GLY A 63 14.53 -5.18 4.27
C GLY A 63 13.57 -6.13 3.54
N GLY A 64 14.01 -7.36 3.22
CA GLY A 64 13.19 -8.35 2.55
C GLY A 64 12.23 -9.09 3.49
N ASN A 65 10.99 -9.29 3.06
CA ASN A 65 10.03 -10.12 3.79
C ASN A 65 10.29 -11.61 3.51
N GLY A 66 10.74 -12.36 4.52
CA GLY A 66 11.07 -13.78 4.35
C GLY A 66 9.91 -14.76 4.57
N PHE A 67 8.73 -14.26 4.97
CA PHE A 67 7.49 -15.02 5.09
C PHE A 67 6.40 -14.37 4.23
N LEU A 68 5.39 -15.15 3.85
CA LEU A 68 4.22 -14.59 3.18
C LEU A 68 3.46 -13.65 4.13
N PRO A 69 2.78 -12.62 3.62
CA PRO A 69 1.82 -11.86 4.40
C PRO A 69 0.78 -12.78 5.07
N LEU A 70 0.31 -12.43 6.26
CA LEU A 70 -0.68 -13.24 7.00
C LEU A 70 -1.94 -13.51 6.18
N GLU A 71 -2.37 -12.55 5.36
CA GLU A 71 -3.57 -12.69 4.54
C GLU A 71 -3.44 -13.79 3.48
N GLU A 72 -2.25 -13.98 2.92
CA GLU A 72 -1.99 -15.10 2.00
C GLU A 72 -2.07 -16.44 2.71
N TYR A 73 -1.54 -16.55 3.94
CA TYR A 73 -1.69 -17.77 4.74
C TYR A 73 -3.16 -18.11 5.00
N ARG A 74 -4.00 -17.11 5.30
CA ARG A 74 -5.44 -17.29 5.50
C ARG A 74 -6.14 -17.71 4.20
N GLN A 75 -5.79 -17.10 3.08
CA GLN A 75 -6.31 -17.50 1.78
C GLN A 75 -5.96 -18.96 1.46
N LEU A 76 -4.73 -19.39 1.74
CA LEU A 76 -4.30 -20.79 1.58
C LEU A 76 -5.07 -21.75 2.50
N PHE A 77 -5.46 -21.31 3.69
CA PHE A 77 -6.35 -22.06 4.57
C PHE A 77 -7.76 -22.19 3.98
N HIS A 78 -8.36 -21.10 3.50
CA HIS A 78 -9.69 -21.12 2.88
C HIS A 78 -9.74 -21.96 1.59
N GLN A 79 -8.62 -22.05 0.86
CA GLN A 79 -8.45 -22.95 -0.29
C GLN A 79 -8.23 -24.42 0.10
N GLY A 80 -8.14 -24.74 1.40
CA GLY A 80 -7.87 -26.08 1.90
C GLY A 80 -6.42 -26.55 1.77
N ARG A 81 -5.49 -25.69 1.30
CA ARG A 81 -4.05 -26.01 1.23
C ARG A 81 -3.42 -26.09 2.61
N ILE A 82 -3.84 -25.23 3.53
CA ILE A 82 -3.52 -25.33 4.95
C ILE A 82 -4.73 -25.90 5.66
N THR A 83 -4.54 -26.97 6.43
CA THR A 83 -5.63 -27.61 7.18
C THR A 83 -5.62 -27.16 8.63
N GLN A 84 -6.76 -27.28 9.32
CA GLN A 84 -6.85 -26.99 10.75
C GLN A 84 -5.82 -27.79 11.57
N SER A 85 -5.63 -29.08 11.22
CA SER A 85 -4.59 -29.92 11.84
C SER A 85 -3.17 -29.37 11.67
N ALA A 86 -2.88 -28.70 10.56
CA ALA A 86 -1.58 -28.09 10.31
C ALA A 86 -1.37 -26.87 11.20
N ILE A 87 -2.42 -26.06 11.39
CA ILE A 87 -2.42 -24.93 12.32
C ILE A 87 -2.22 -25.42 13.75
N ASP A 88 -2.94 -26.47 14.17
CA ASP A 88 -2.79 -27.03 15.52
C ASP A 88 -1.36 -27.53 15.79
N ARG A 89 -0.76 -28.23 14.81
CA ARG A 89 0.65 -28.64 14.90
C ARG A 89 1.60 -27.45 14.93
N ALA A 90 1.34 -26.40 14.16
CA ALA A 90 2.15 -25.18 14.16
C ALA A 90 2.07 -24.46 15.52
N LEU A 91 0.87 -24.27 16.07
CA LEU A 91 0.67 -23.68 17.39
C LEU A 91 1.36 -24.51 18.49
N GLN A 92 1.39 -25.83 18.38
CA GLN A 92 2.12 -26.67 19.33
C GLN A 92 3.65 -26.55 19.20
N ARG A 93 4.17 -26.34 17.98
CA ARG A 93 5.60 -26.30 17.70
C ARG A 93 6.24 -24.93 17.94
N VAL A 94 5.54 -23.85 17.53
CA VAL A 94 6.07 -22.47 17.51
C VAL A 94 5.12 -21.45 18.13
N GLY A 95 3.95 -21.88 18.63
CA GLY A 95 3.00 -20.97 19.27
C GLY A 95 3.52 -20.42 20.59
N PRO A 96 2.88 -19.38 21.15
CA PRO A 96 3.28 -18.80 22.41
C PRO A 96 3.23 -19.82 23.55
N SER A 97 4.05 -19.61 24.58
CA SER A 97 3.92 -20.33 25.83
C SER A 97 2.52 -20.11 26.42
N LEU A 98 1.93 -21.15 27.01
CA LEU A 98 0.59 -21.06 27.61
C LEU A 98 0.58 -19.97 28.69
N PRO A 99 -0.24 -18.90 28.54
CA PRO A 99 -0.37 -17.89 29.56
C PRO A 99 -1.08 -18.43 30.80
N SER A 100 -0.95 -17.73 31.93
CA SER A 100 -1.73 -17.98 33.14
C SER A 100 -2.68 -16.80 33.36
N PRO A 101 -4.02 -17.01 33.35
CA PRO A 101 -4.72 -18.28 33.17
C PRO A 101 -4.72 -18.74 31.70
N ALA A 102 -4.82 -20.05 31.47
CA ALA A 102 -4.94 -20.65 30.13
C ALA A 102 -6.40 -20.94 29.74
N THR A 103 -7.33 -20.74 30.68
CA THR A 103 -8.77 -20.99 30.53
C THR A 103 -9.61 -19.89 31.15
N ILE A 104 -10.78 -19.63 30.57
CA ILE A 104 -11.80 -18.72 31.10
C ILE A 104 -13.15 -19.44 31.06
N GLN A 105 -13.96 -19.25 32.11
CA GLN A 105 -15.35 -19.70 32.12
C GLN A 105 -16.25 -18.59 31.58
N ILE A 106 -17.07 -18.90 30.59
CA ILE A 106 -18.09 -18.00 30.05
C ILE A 106 -19.42 -18.77 30.03
N GLY A 107 -20.39 -18.28 30.82
CA GLY A 107 -21.62 -19.01 31.08
C GLY A 107 -21.33 -20.42 31.63
N GLY A 108 -21.77 -21.45 30.91
CA GLY A 108 -21.50 -22.86 31.23
C GLY A 108 -20.34 -23.51 30.45
N ARG A 109 -19.52 -22.74 29.73
CA ARG A 109 -18.47 -23.24 28.84
C ARG A 109 -17.08 -22.83 29.33
N THR A 110 -16.12 -23.75 29.21
CA THR A 110 -14.70 -23.47 29.41
C THR A 110 -14.04 -23.19 28.08
N LEU A 111 -13.50 -21.98 27.90
CA LEU A 111 -12.72 -21.62 26.73
C LEU A 111 -11.23 -21.79 27.00
N HIS A 112 -10.50 -22.36 26.05
CA HIS A 112 -9.05 -22.46 26.10
C HIS A 112 -8.40 -21.38 25.24
N VAL A 113 -7.26 -20.85 25.69
CA VAL A 113 -6.44 -19.90 24.92
C VAL A 113 -6.12 -20.38 23.50
N ARG A 114 -5.94 -21.70 23.33
CA ARG A 114 -5.65 -22.31 22.01
C ARG A 114 -6.79 -22.14 21.02
N ASP A 115 -8.03 -22.07 21.48
CA ASP A 115 -9.18 -21.82 20.60
C ASP A 115 -9.16 -20.38 20.10
N ILE A 116 -8.76 -19.43 20.94
CA ILE A 116 -8.63 -18.02 20.58
C ILE A 116 -7.49 -17.81 19.58
N TRP A 117 -6.32 -18.41 19.82
CA TRP A 117 -5.21 -18.37 18.87
C TRP A 117 -5.57 -18.97 17.52
N ARG A 118 -6.30 -20.09 17.51
CA ARG A 118 -6.78 -20.71 16.28
C ARG A 118 -7.73 -19.79 15.52
N ILE A 119 -8.70 -19.19 16.20
CA ILE A 119 -9.63 -18.22 15.59
C ILE A 119 -8.86 -17.04 15.02
N HIS A 120 -7.94 -16.45 15.78
CA HIS A 120 -7.15 -15.31 15.32
C HIS A 120 -6.24 -15.65 14.13
N ALA A 121 -5.58 -16.81 14.15
CA ALA A 121 -4.72 -17.26 13.06
C ALA A 121 -5.49 -17.46 11.75
N ILE A 122 -6.68 -18.07 11.82
CA ILE A 122 -7.51 -18.38 10.65
C ILE A 122 -8.23 -17.14 10.12
N TYR A 123 -8.88 -16.39 11.01
CA TYR A 123 -9.86 -15.38 10.62
C TYR A 123 -9.35 -13.94 10.81
N GLY A 124 -8.32 -13.71 11.60
CA GLY A 124 -7.79 -12.37 11.83
C GLY A 124 -8.73 -11.47 12.62
N ILE A 125 -8.59 -11.50 13.94
CA ILE A 125 -9.29 -10.58 14.85
C ILE A 125 -8.36 -9.39 15.15
N ASN A 126 -8.11 -8.60 14.10
CA ASN A 126 -7.18 -7.47 14.12
C ASN A 126 -7.86 -6.19 14.61
N GLU A 127 -7.06 -5.23 15.08
CA GLU A 127 -7.50 -3.86 15.34
C GLU A 127 -8.05 -3.22 14.05
N LEU A 128 -9.11 -2.44 14.15
CA LEU A 128 -9.61 -1.65 13.02
C LEU A 128 -8.73 -0.42 12.84
N ASN A 129 -8.42 -0.03 11.60
CA ASN A 129 -7.84 1.28 11.36
C ASN A 129 -8.90 2.34 11.71
N PRO A 130 -8.62 3.27 12.65
CA PRO A 130 -9.61 4.25 13.07
C PRO A 130 -10.22 5.09 11.95
N LEU A 131 -9.49 5.32 10.85
CA LEU A 131 -9.99 6.03 9.67
C LEU A 131 -11.15 5.30 8.98
N LEU A 132 -11.24 3.98 9.14
CA LEU A 132 -12.28 3.14 8.55
C LEU A 132 -13.50 2.98 9.46
N LEU A 133 -13.43 3.38 10.74
CA LEU A 133 -14.47 3.09 11.74
C LEU A 133 -15.86 3.54 11.30
N THR A 134 -16.00 4.82 10.91
CA THR A 134 -17.28 5.38 10.48
C THR A 134 -17.78 4.70 9.20
N TRP A 135 -16.89 4.43 8.25
CA TRP A 135 -17.23 3.79 6.98
C TRP A 135 -17.69 2.33 7.17
N THR A 136 -16.95 1.54 7.94
CA THR A 136 -17.24 0.13 8.20
C THR A 136 -18.54 -0.06 8.98
N ILE A 137 -18.81 0.79 9.99
CA ILE A 137 -20.07 0.65 10.76
C ILE A 137 -21.27 1.20 9.98
N ALA A 138 -21.15 2.36 9.32
CA ALA A 138 -22.29 3.03 8.69
C ALA A 138 -22.63 2.48 7.29
N LEU A 139 -21.64 2.20 6.44
CA LEU A 139 -21.85 1.79 5.04
C LEU A 139 -21.74 0.27 4.83
N GLU A 140 -20.73 -0.40 5.37
CA GLU A 140 -20.61 -1.86 5.22
C GLU A 140 -21.62 -2.63 6.09
N GLY A 141 -22.14 -1.98 7.14
CA GLY A 141 -23.17 -2.54 7.99
C GLY A 141 -22.68 -3.73 8.80
N SER A 142 -21.45 -3.71 9.32
CA SER A 142 -20.88 -4.80 10.14
C SER A 142 -21.67 -5.08 11.43
N ILE A 143 -22.50 -4.13 11.87
CA ILE A 143 -23.45 -4.30 12.99
C ILE A 143 -24.83 -4.84 12.56
N LYS A 144 -25.03 -5.06 11.25
CA LYS A 144 -26.28 -5.56 10.64
C LYS A 144 -26.12 -6.92 10.00
N ARG A 145 -24.90 -7.26 9.54
CA ARG A 145 -24.59 -8.54 8.89
C ARG A 145 -23.35 -9.18 9.47
N PHE A 146 -23.39 -10.49 9.63
CA PHE A 146 -22.25 -11.31 10.05
C PHE A 146 -21.12 -11.18 9.04
N ARG A 147 -19.90 -11.14 9.56
CA ARG A 147 -18.66 -11.21 8.78
C ARG A 147 -18.71 -12.37 7.79
N SER A 148 -18.30 -12.18 6.54
CA SER A 148 -18.49 -13.15 5.43
C SER A 148 -17.81 -14.50 5.65
N ASP A 149 -16.79 -14.54 6.50
CA ASP A 149 -15.98 -15.73 6.82
C ASP A 149 -16.42 -16.46 8.10
N LEU A 150 -17.46 -15.99 8.80
CA LEU A 150 -18.05 -16.72 9.92
C LEU A 150 -18.69 -18.04 9.42
N PRO A 151 -18.36 -19.21 10.00
CA PRO A 151 -18.89 -20.50 9.56
C PRO A 151 -20.42 -20.56 9.56
N GLU A 152 -21.00 -21.21 8.55
CA GLU A 152 -22.47 -21.29 8.39
C GLU A 152 -23.18 -21.95 9.58
N HIS A 153 -22.55 -22.95 10.20
CA HIS A 153 -23.14 -23.64 11.36
C HIS A 153 -23.24 -22.70 12.58
N SER A 154 -22.23 -21.86 12.82
CA SER A 154 -22.24 -20.86 13.88
C SER A 154 -23.29 -19.78 13.62
N ARG A 155 -23.42 -19.30 12.38
CA ARG A 155 -24.50 -18.36 12.00
C ARG A 155 -25.88 -18.92 12.34
N LYS A 156 -26.16 -20.17 11.94
CA LYS A 156 -27.43 -20.84 12.22
C LYS A 156 -27.66 -21.00 13.72
N SER A 157 -26.65 -21.47 14.46
CA SER A 157 -26.68 -21.62 15.94
C SER A 157 -27.06 -20.31 16.64
N ILE A 158 -26.41 -19.20 16.25
CA ILE A 158 -26.65 -17.87 16.83
C ILE A 158 -28.05 -17.36 16.49
N ILE A 159 -28.49 -17.46 15.23
CA ILE A 159 -29.82 -17.01 14.80
C ILE A 159 -30.92 -17.79 15.52
N ASP A 160 -30.83 -19.12 15.53
CA ASP A 160 -31.83 -19.99 16.18
C ASP A 160 -31.94 -19.68 17.68
N ARG A 161 -30.81 -19.40 18.34
CA ARG A 161 -30.80 -19.00 19.75
C ARG A 161 -31.44 -17.63 19.95
N THR A 162 -31.08 -16.64 19.12
CA THR A 162 -31.61 -15.28 19.21
C THR A 162 -33.13 -15.26 19.03
N ILE A 163 -33.67 -16.06 18.11
CA ILE A 163 -35.11 -16.22 17.89
C ILE A 163 -35.82 -16.83 19.11
N ARG A 164 -35.18 -17.81 19.78
CA ARG A 164 -35.74 -18.45 20.98
C ARG A 164 -35.79 -17.50 22.18
N GLU A 165 -34.76 -16.68 22.36
CA GLU A 165 -34.61 -15.78 23.51
C GLU A 165 -35.41 -14.48 23.36
N CYS A 166 -35.65 -14.03 22.13
CA CYS A 166 -36.36 -12.78 21.83
C CYS A 166 -37.39 -12.98 20.71
N GLU A 167 -38.67 -13.11 21.07
CA GLU A 167 -39.74 -13.28 20.09
C GLU A 167 -39.91 -12.07 19.15
N LYS A 168 -39.61 -10.86 19.63
CA LYS A 168 -39.61 -9.62 18.84
C LYS A 168 -38.47 -9.56 17.80
N CYS A 169 -37.44 -10.37 17.97
CA CYS A 169 -36.27 -10.39 17.09
C CYS A 169 -36.45 -11.32 15.88
N ARG A 170 -37.61 -11.98 15.74
CA ARG A 170 -37.89 -12.92 14.63
C ARG A 170 -37.82 -12.30 13.24
N HIS A 171 -38.09 -11.00 13.11
CA HIS A 171 -38.09 -10.31 11.81
C HIS A 171 -36.67 -10.01 11.31
N GLU A 172 -35.73 -9.68 12.20
CA GLU A 172 -34.33 -9.36 11.87
C GLU A 172 -33.37 -9.91 12.95
N PRO A 173 -33.25 -11.25 13.10
CA PRO A 173 -32.52 -11.86 14.21
C PRO A 173 -31.02 -11.60 14.16
N GLU A 174 -30.44 -11.57 12.95
CA GLU A 174 -29.02 -11.29 12.73
C GLU A 174 -28.65 -9.86 13.17
N SER A 175 -29.38 -8.86 12.67
CA SER A 175 -29.12 -7.46 13.03
C SER A 175 -29.40 -7.20 14.51
N ALA A 176 -30.42 -7.83 15.09
CA ALA A 176 -30.71 -7.71 16.52
C ALA A 176 -29.58 -8.26 17.38
N TYR A 177 -29.05 -9.44 17.04
CA TYR A 177 -27.91 -10.04 17.73
C TYR A 177 -26.68 -9.13 17.65
N LEU A 178 -26.27 -8.72 16.44
CA LEU A 178 -25.05 -7.94 16.24
C LEU A 178 -25.12 -6.56 16.89
N HIS A 179 -26.28 -5.88 16.81
CA HIS A 179 -26.46 -4.59 17.45
C HIS A 179 -26.38 -4.68 18.98
N ASN A 180 -26.98 -5.71 19.58
CA ASN A 180 -26.90 -5.93 21.03
C ASN A 180 -25.48 -6.34 21.45
N LEU A 181 -24.81 -7.19 20.66
CA LEU A 181 -23.43 -7.61 20.92
C LEU A 181 -22.45 -6.44 20.86
N TRP A 182 -22.63 -5.53 19.88
CA TRP A 182 -21.85 -4.31 19.74
C TRP A 182 -22.01 -3.41 20.98
N LYS A 183 -23.25 -3.17 21.41
CA LYS A 183 -23.53 -2.41 22.64
C LYS A 183 -22.88 -3.04 23.87
N SER A 184 -22.97 -4.35 24.03
CA SER A 184 -22.30 -5.07 25.13
C SER A 184 -20.77 -4.90 25.04
N SER A 185 -20.18 -4.94 23.84
CA SER A 185 -18.74 -4.76 23.63
C SER A 185 -18.26 -3.34 23.94
N LEU A 186 -19.05 -2.31 23.63
CA LEU A 186 -18.75 -0.92 24.02
C LEU A 186 -18.89 -0.72 25.54
N SER A 187 -19.98 -1.23 26.11
CA SER A 187 -20.25 -1.14 27.55
C SER A 187 -19.18 -1.84 28.39
N ALA A 188 -18.60 -2.92 27.87
CA ALA A 188 -17.49 -3.63 28.51
C ALA A 188 -16.28 -2.72 28.81
N PHE A 189 -16.09 -1.63 28.05
CA PHE A 189 -14.98 -0.70 28.25
C PHE A 189 -15.42 0.72 28.64
N GLY A 190 -16.73 0.94 28.89
CA GLY A 190 -17.27 2.27 29.15
C GLY A 190 -17.12 3.23 27.96
N LEU A 191 -17.09 2.71 26.74
CA LEU A 191 -16.90 3.50 25.52
C LEU A 191 -18.23 4.02 24.97
N SER A 192 -18.19 5.21 24.37
CA SER A 192 -19.32 5.82 23.69
C SER A 192 -19.44 5.30 22.26
N ASP A 193 -20.68 5.07 21.81
CA ASP A 193 -20.96 4.62 20.45
C ASP A 193 -20.57 5.71 19.43
N PRO A 194 -19.63 5.44 18.52
CA PRO A 194 -19.20 6.41 17.51
C PRO A 194 -20.32 6.80 16.53
N VAL A 195 -21.38 6.00 16.41
CA VAL A 195 -22.47 6.17 15.41
C VAL A 195 -23.76 6.75 16.01
N SER A 196 -23.87 6.86 17.34
CA SER A 196 -25.06 7.43 18.00
C SER A 196 -25.16 8.97 17.95
N GLY A 197 -24.39 9.63 17.07
CA GLY A 197 -24.50 11.06 16.77
C GLY A 197 -24.76 11.28 15.28
N ASP A 198 -25.74 12.12 14.97
CA ASP A 198 -26.04 12.58 13.61
C ASP A 198 -24.73 13.06 12.91
N PRO A 199 -24.31 12.45 11.78
CA PRO A 199 -23.07 12.80 11.10
C PRO A 199 -22.96 14.27 10.66
N LEU A 200 -24.08 15.01 10.66
CA LEU A 200 -24.17 16.40 10.22
C LEU A 200 -24.17 17.43 11.37
N LEU A 201 -24.05 17.02 12.63
CA LEU A 201 -24.29 17.92 13.79
C LEU A 201 -23.23 17.92 14.89
N LYS A 202 -22.04 17.34 14.68
CA LYS A 202 -20.91 17.58 15.59
C LYS A 202 -20.20 18.89 15.24
N THR A 203 -20.76 20.01 15.68
CA THR A 203 -19.94 21.19 16.00
C THR A 203 -19.06 20.83 17.20
N PRO A 204 -17.75 21.08 17.19
CA PRO A 204 -16.92 20.88 18.37
C PRO A 204 -17.40 21.84 19.46
N ASP A 205 -17.77 21.30 20.61
CA ASP A 205 -18.08 22.09 21.80
C ASP A 205 -16.77 22.71 22.30
N LEU A 206 -16.63 24.02 22.09
CA LEU A 206 -15.42 24.83 22.36
C LEU A 206 -15.18 25.11 23.85
N ASN A 207 -15.81 24.37 24.76
CA ASN A 207 -15.68 24.60 26.19
C ASN A 207 -15.22 23.33 26.91
N ARG A 208 -13.93 22.99 26.78
CA ARG A 208 -13.26 22.25 27.84
C ARG A 208 -11.81 22.71 27.96
N ASP A 209 -11.52 23.17 29.17
CA ASP A 209 -10.36 23.97 29.54
C ASP A 209 -9.03 23.41 29.04
N SER A 210 -8.37 24.25 28.26
CA SER A 210 -6.98 24.12 27.84
C SER A 210 -6.06 24.41 29.02
N GLU A 211 -5.54 23.37 29.67
CA GLU A 211 -4.23 23.49 30.32
C GLU A 211 -3.15 23.27 29.26
N SER A 212 -2.51 24.39 28.94
CA SER A 212 -1.51 24.60 27.91
C SER A 212 -0.19 23.87 28.16
N LEU A 213 0.33 23.21 27.13
CA LEU A 213 1.76 23.14 26.85
C LEU A 213 1.99 23.71 25.44
N PRO A 214 2.86 24.72 25.26
CA PRO A 214 3.12 25.28 23.94
C PRO A 214 4.12 24.37 23.21
N VAL A 215 3.66 23.68 22.17
CA VAL A 215 4.54 23.19 21.10
C VAL A 215 4.22 24.08 19.91
N GLU A 216 5.12 25.01 19.61
CA GLU A 216 5.12 25.74 18.34
C GLU A 216 5.18 24.70 17.21
N ALA A 217 4.03 24.44 16.59
CA ALA A 217 3.96 23.60 15.41
C ALA A 217 4.56 24.39 14.25
N ASP A 218 5.81 24.11 13.93
CA ASP A 218 6.48 24.63 12.74
C ASP A 218 5.57 24.45 11.51
N PHE A 219 5.23 25.57 10.89
CA PHE A 219 4.37 25.61 9.71
C PHE A 219 5.15 25.02 8.52
N VAL A 220 5.11 23.71 8.33
CA VAL A 220 5.72 23.07 7.16
C VAL A 220 4.87 23.41 5.93
N PRO A 221 5.37 24.17 4.95
CA PRO A 221 4.61 24.50 3.76
C PRO A 221 4.28 23.23 2.97
N VAL A 222 3.08 23.19 2.40
CA VAL A 222 2.67 22.10 1.51
C VAL A 222 3.53 22.15 0.26
N ASP A 223 4.45 21.21 0.13
CA ASP A 223 5.27 21.05 -1.06
C ASP A 223 5.60 19.59 -1.31
N LEU A 224 5.92 19.26 -2.57
CA LEU A 224 6.43 17.94 -2.96
C LEU A 224 7.66 17.63 -2.09
N PRO A 225 7.61 16.60 -1.22
CA PRO A 225 8.72 16.28 -0.34
C PRO A 225 10.02 16.08 -1.10
N ALA A 226 11.11 16.53 -0.49
CA ALA A 226 12.40 16.53 -1.15
C ALA A 226 12.82 15.12 -1.56
N ASP A 227 12.34 14.07 -0.90
CA ASP A 227 12.65 12.64 -1.02
C ASP A 227 11.68 11.84 -1.92
N ARG A 228 10.68 12.47 -2.56
CA ARG A 228 9.61 11.80 -3.31
C ARG A 228 9.48 12.25 -4.77
N THR A 229 8.96 11.38 -5.62
CA THR A 229 8.37 11.72 -6.93
C THR A 229 6.91 12.18 -6.76
N LEU A 230 6.27 12.69 -7.82
CA LEU A 230 4.83 13.00 -7.76
C LEU A 230 4.00 11.72 -7.61
N GLY A 231 4.40 10.63 -8.27
CA GLY A 231 3.80 9.32 -8.05
C GLY A 231 3.86 8.87 -6.59
N ASP A 232 5.03 8.97 -5.95
CA ASP A 232 5.20 8.64 -4.52
C ASP A 232 4.31 9.50 -3.61
N TRP A 233 4.24 10.80 -3.91
CA TRP A 233 3.46 11.73 -3.11
C TRP A 233 1.96 11.41 -3.19
N LEU A 234 1.47 11.10 -4.39
CA LEU A 234 0.08 10.71 -4.61
C LEU A 234 -0.25 9.36 -3.97
N ASP A 235 0.61 8.35 -4.13
CA ASP A 235 0.41 7.05 -3.48
C ASP A 235 0.27 7.19 -1.95
N CYS A 236 1.01 8.13 -1.32
CA CYS A 236 0.85 8.44 0.09
C CYS A 236 -0.47 9.16 0.43
N LEU A 237 -0.95 10.04 -0.46
CA LEU A 237 -2.16 10.83 -0.25
C LEU A 237 -3.44 10.03 -0.47
N THR A 238 -3.45 9.13 -1.45
CA THR A 238 -4.66 8.41 -1.89
C THR A 238 -4.65 6.92 -1.57
N GLY A 239 -3.50 6.37 -1.15
CA GLY A 239 -3.34 4.91 -1.01
C GLY A 239 -3.34 4.17 -2.34
N SER A 240 -3.03 4.87 -3.44
CA SER A 240 -2.93 4.29 -4.78
C SER A 240 -1.61 3.53 -4.95
N THR A 241 -1.44 2.90 -6.11
CA THR A 241 -0.24 2.13 -6.47
C THR A 241 0.35 2.58 -7.81
N LEU A 242 0.41 3.90 -8.06
CA LEU A 242 0.95 4.48 -9.30
C LEU A 242 2.39 4.04 -9.53
N VAL A 243 3.25 4.12 -8.50
CA VAL A 243 4.67 3.79 -8.63
C VAL A 243 4.84 2.31 -8.99
N GLU A 244 4.06 1.42 -8.36
CA GLU A 244 4.07 0.00 -8.67
C GLU A 244 3.56 -0.29 -10.10
N ALA A 245 2.49 0.37 -10.53
CA ALA A 245 1.97 0.25 -11.88
C ALA A 245 2.98 0.72 -12.94
N ILE A 246 3.67 1.85 -12.71
CA ILE A 246 4.76 2.33 -13.56
C ILE A 246 5.91 1.32 -13.57
N ASN A 247 6.29 0.78 -12.41
CA ASN A 247 7.33 -0.24 -12.31
C ASN A 247 6.98 -1.47 -13.16
N ASN A 248 5.75 -1.97 -13.08
CA ASN A 248 5.29 -3.11 -13.85
C ASN A 248 5.37 -2.85 -15.37
N GLN A 249 5.03 -1.64 -15.83
CA GLN A 249 5.22 -1.27 -17.23
C GLN A 249 6.70 -1.21 -17.63
N MET A 250 7.55 -0.61 -16.80
CA MET A 250 8.98 -0.55 -17.07
C MET A 250 9.61 -1.94 -17.11
N VAL A 251 9.29 -2.82 -16.16
CA VAL A 251 9.78 -4.21 -16.13
C VAL A 251 9.37 -4.95 -17.41
N LYS A 252 8.10 -4.84 -17.82
CA LYS A 252 7.60 -5.45 -19.07
C LYS A 252 8.42 -5.04 -20.29
N TRP A 253 8.61 -3.74 -20.48
CA TRP A 253 9.30 -3.21 -21.66
C TRP A 253 10.81 -3.45 -21.62
N VAL A 254 11.44 -3.23 -20.47
CA VAL A 254 12.88 -3.40 -20.32
C VAL A 254 13.25 -4.88 -20.46
N ALA A 255 12.53 -5.80 -19.81
CA ALA A 255 12.81 -7.23 -19.89
C ALA A 255 12.75 -7.74 -21.34
N ALA A 256 11.74 -7.33 -22.11
CA ALA A 256 11.62 -7.71 -23.51
C ALA A 256 12.68 -7.06 -24.41
N PHE A 257 13.15 -5.84 -24.08
CA PHE A 257 14.18 -5.15 -24.86
C PHE A 257 15.57 -5.75 -24.61
N VAL A 258 15.97 -5.91 -23.34
CA VAL A 258 17.33 -6.34 -22.97
C VAL A 258 17.55 -7.84 -23.08
N ASP A 259 16.52 -8.63 -23.43
CA ASP A 259 16.64 -10.07 -23.67
C ASP A 259 17.75 -10.38 -24.70
N GLU A 260 18.71 -11.21 -24.32
CA GLU A 260 19.83 -11.61 -25.18
C GLU A 260 19.56 -12.96 -25.89
N GLY A 261 18.29 -13.27 -26.19
CA GLY A 261 17.88 -14.48 -26.92
C GLY A 261 17.39 -15.63 -26.04
N VAL A 262 16.93 -15.33 -24.83
CA VAL A 262 16.34 -16.35 -23.92
C VAL A 262 14.85 -16.53 -24.23
N ALA A 263 14.15 -15.43 -24.52
CA ALA A 263 12.74 -15.48 -24.90
C ALA A 263 12.56 -16.16 -26.28
N GLY A 264 11.56 -17.04 -26.39
CA GLY A 264 11.22 -17.68 -27.66
C GLY A 264 10.77 -16.68 -28.72
N TRP A 265 10.20 -15.54 -28.30
CA TRP A 265 9.79 -14.42 -29.15
C TRP A 265 10.58 -13.17 -28.75
N SER A 266 11.29 -12.58 -29.72
CA SER A 266 12.07 -11.36 -29.52
C SER A 266 11.23 -10.11 -29.80
N MET A 267 11.57 -9.00 -29.12
CA MET A 267 10.99 -7.70 -29.44
C MET A 267 11.43 -7.26 -30.86
N PRO A 268 10.48 -6.82 -31.71
CA PRO A 268 10.81 -6.38 -33.06
C PRO A 268 11.54 -5.02 -33.05
N SER A 269 12.40 -4.83 -34.05
CA SER A 269 13.07 -3.56 -34.36
C SER A 269 13.97 -2.94 -33.27
N ARG A 270 14.47 -3.75 -32.32
CA ARG A 270 15.34 -3.33 -31.19
C ARG A 270 16.57 -2.53 -31.59
N GLU A 271 17.04 -2.69 -32.82
CA GLU A 271 18.19 -1.97 -33.36
C GLU A 271 18.01 -0.45 -33.39
N ARG A 272 16.76 0.04 -33.34
CA ARG A 272 16.45 1.47 -33.29
C ARG A 272 16.60 2.09 -31.89
N GLY A 273 16.93 1.29 -30.88
CA GLY A 273 17.06 1.71 -29.49
C GLY A 273 15.75 1.64 -28.69
N PHE A 274 15.89 1.57 -27.37
CA PHE A 274 14.79 1.31 -26.44
C PHE A 274 13.63 2.29 -26.58
N TYR A 275 13.90 3.59 -26.55
CA TYR A 275 12.85 4.61 -26.59
C TYR A 275 12.08 4.58 -27.92
N SER A 276 12.81 4.50 -29.04
CA SER A 276 12.23 4.48 -30.39
C SER A 276 11.30 3.29 -30.58
N VAL A 277 11.71 2.10 -30.13
CA VAL A 277 10.91 0.89 -30.24
C VAL A 277 9.71 0.92 -29.30
N TRP A 278 9.91 1.33 -28.05
CA TRP A 278 8.81 1.52 -27.11
C TRP A 278 7.74 2.46 -27.70
N ARG A 279 8.16 3.60 -28.25
CA ARG A 279 7.24 4.58 -28.83
C ARG A 279 6.40 4.02 -29.98
N ASP A 280 6.96 3.12 -30.77
CA ASP A 280 6.24 2.51 -31.89
C ASP A 280 5.33 1.38 -31.48
N LEU A 281 5.75 0.53 -30.54
CA LEU A 281 4.95 -0.60 -30.09
C LEU A 281 3.87 -0.19 -29.07
N ALA A 282 4.17 0.75 -28.17
CA ALA A 282 3.27 1.14 -27.09
C ALA A 282 2.01 1.89 -27.59
N LYS A 283 2.02 2.41 -28.82
CA LYS A 283 0.83 2.97 -29.50
C LYS A 283 -0.31 1.95 -29.63
N GLU A 284 0.04 0.68 -29.81
CA GLU A 284 -0.90 -0.44 -29.95
C GLU A 284 -1.18 -1.15 -28.60
N ASP A 285 -0.50 -0.73 -27.53
CA ASP A 285 -0.67 -1.32 -26.20
C ASP A 285 -1.86 -0.71 -25.44
N HIS A 286 -2.88 -1.53 -25.18
CA HIS A 286 -4.07 -1.11 -24.44
C HIS A 286 -3.85 -0.89 -22.94
N SER A 287 -2.71 -1.33 -22.38
CA SER A 287 -2.38 -1.19 -20.95
C SER A 287 -2.43 0.27 -20.50
N CYS A 288 -1.96 1.21 -21.33
CA CYS A 288 -1.97 2.64 -20.99
C CYS A 288 -3.38 3.15 -20.67
N ARG A 289 -4.39 2.70 -21.44
CA ARG A 289 -5.79 3.10 -21.24
C ARG A 289 -6.39 2.45 -19.99
N LEU A 290 -6.05 1.20 -19.73
CA LEU A 290 -6.50 0.46 -18.54
C LEU A 290 -5.89 1.04 -17.25
N LEU A 291 -4.69 1.60 -17.34
CA LEU A 291 -4.01 2.31 -16.26
C LEU A 291 -4.55 3.74 -16.03
N GLY A 292 -5.60 4.15 -16.76
CA GLY A 292 -6.25 5.44 -16.56
C GLY A 292 -5.52 6.63 -17.17
N ILE A 293 -4.55 6.41 -18.08
CA ILE A 293 -3.89 7.52 -18.78
C ILE A 293 -4.88 8.16 -19.76
N PRO A 294 -5.17 9.48 -19.64
CA PRO A 294 -6.11 10.15 -20.53
C PRO A 294 -5.47 10.42 -21.90
N HIS A 295 -6.31 10.47 -22.94
CA HIS A 295 -5.92 10.88 -24.31
C HIS A 295 -4.66 10.19 -24.89
N VAL A 296 -4.43 8.91 -24.54
CA VAL A 296 -3.21 8.13 -24.92
C VAL A 296 -2.82 8.28 -26.40
N ARG A 297 -3.77 8.15 -27.33
CA ARG A 297 -3.52 8.25 -28.78
C ARG A 297 -3.01 9.63 -29.21
N GLN A 298 -3.40 10.68 -28.50
CA GLN A 298 -2.89 12.03 -28.76
C GLN A 298 -1.49 12.19 -28.17
N LYS A 299 -1.28 11.75 -26.92
CA LYS A 299 0.04 11.79 -26.27
C LYS A 299 1.12 11.09 -27.11
N PHE A 300 0.83 9.90 -27.68
CA PHE A 300 1.78 9.22 -28.56
C PHE A 300 2.04 9.94 -29.91
N ARG A 301 1.09 10.75 -30.41
CA ARG A 301 1.29 11.55 -31.63
C ARG A 301 2.15 12.78 -31.37
N GLU A 302 2.14 13.28 -30.14
CA GLU A 302 2.88 14.48 -29.72
C GLU A 302 4.27 14.15 -29.16
N LEU A 303 4.60 12.87 -28.96
CA LEU A 303 5.93 12.45 -28.52
C LEU A 303 6.99 12.77 -29.57
N ALA A 304 8.02 13.50 -29.16
CA ALA A 304 9.18 13.81 -29.98
C ALA A 304 9.96 12.55 -30.40
N ASP A 305 10.82 12.69 -31.42
CA ASP A 305 11.77 11.64 -31.82
C ASP A 305 12.92 11.50 -30.82
N GLU A 306 13.39 12.62 -30.27
CA GLU A 306 14.53 12.65 -29.37
C GLU A 306 14.09 12.46 -27.90
N PRO A 307 14.65 11.48 -27.16
CA PRO A 307 14.26 11.21 -25.78
C PRO A 307 14.55 12.38 -24.83
N GLU A 308 15.53 13.23 -25.13
CA GLU A 308 15.81 14.44 -24.35
C GLU A 308 14.63 15.40 -24.33
N GLU A 309 13.99 15.61 -25.48
CA GLU A 309 12.85 16.51 -25.60
C GLU A 309 11.65 15.98 -24.83
N VAL A 310 11.49 14.65 -24.79
CA VAL A 310 10.43 13.96 -24.04
C VAL A 310 10.63 14.11 -22.54
N VAL A 311 11.85 13.90 -22.04
CA VAL A 311 12.17 14.08 -20.62
C VAL A 311 11.96 15.53 -20.20
N ILE A 312 12.49 16.50 -20.97
CA ILE A 312 12.30 17.94 -20.70
C ILE A 312 10.81 18.28 -20.68
N LYS A 313 10.05 17.82 -21.68
CA LYS A 313 8.62 18.05 -21.77
C LYS A 313 7.88 17.51 -20.56
N HIS A 314 8.11 16.26 -20.16
CA HIS A 314 7.39 15.69 -19.02
C HIS A 314 7.78 16.31 -17.68
N LEU A 315 9.05 16.70 -17.49
CA LEU A 315 9.45 17.46 -16.29
C LEU A 315 8.76 18.84 -16.23
N GLN A 316 8.52 19.47 -17.38
CA GLN A 316 7.77 20.72 -17.49
C GLN A 316 6.26 20.50 -17.30
N ASP A 317 5.68 19.48 -17.92
CA ASP A 317 4.26 19.15 -17.81
C ASP A 317 3.89 18.78 -16.36
N LEU A 318 4.82 18.15 -15.62
CA LEU A 318 4.67 17.84 -14.19
C LEU A 318 4.98 19.04 -13.27
N ASP A 319 5.46 20.14 -13.85
CA ASP A 319 5.84 21.37 -13.14
C ASP A 319 6.96 21.14 -12.09
N ILE A 320 7.99 20.37 -12.46
CA ILE A 320 9.16 20.14 -11.61
C ILE A 320 10.19 21.26 -11.84
N PRO A 321 10.57 22.02 -10.79
CA PRO A 321 11.59 23.07 -10.91
C PRO A 321 12.92 22.51 -11.40
N LYS A 322 13.62 23.26 -12.26
CA LYS A 322 14.90 22.83 -12.89
C LYS A 322 15.96 22.46 -11.87
N GLU A 323 15.95 23.13 -10.72
CA GLU A 323 16.86 22.92 -9.60
C GLU A 323 16.67 21.56 -8.95
N ARG A 324 15.49 20.94 -9.09
CA ARG A 324 15.14 19.63 -8.54
C ARG A 324 15.23 18.50 -9.56
N TRP A 325 15.54 18.78 -10.83
CA TRP A 325 15.56 17.77 -11.90
C TRP A 325 16.51 16.63 -11.59
N ARG A 326 17.71 16.94 -11.10
CA ARG A 326 18.71 15.91 -10.77
C ARG A 326 18.17 14.91 -9.74
N GLU A 327 17.71 15.41 -8.60
CA GLU A 327 17.22 14.57 -7.50
C GLU A 327 15.93 13.84 -7.89
N TYR A 328 15.04 14.49 -8.65
CA TYR A 328 13.80 13.90 -9.14
C TYR A 328 14.09 12.70 -10.07
N LEU A 329 14.98 12.88 -11.05
CA LEU A 329 15.40 11.81 -11.95
C LEU A 329 16.15 10.69 -11.22
N SER A 330 16.97 11.01 -10.19
CA SER A 330 17.60 10.00 -9.34
C SER A 330 16.58 9.08 -8.67
N ARG A 331 15.44 9.61 -8.19
CA ARG A 331 14.36 8.80 -7.59
C ARG A 331 13.69 7.88 -8.58
N HIS A 332 13.41 8.39 -9.79
CA HIS A 332 12.90 7.56 -10.88
C HIS A 332 13.78 6.34 -11.17
N LEU A 333 15.10 6.52 -11.15
CA LEU A 333 16.06 5.44 -11.34
C LEU A 333 16.11 4.51 -10.13
N ALA A 334 15.96 5.05 -8.91
CA ALA A 334 16.01 4.30 -7.66
C ALA A 334 14.81 3.36 -7.44
N HIS A 335 13.67 3.57 -8.11
CA HIS A 335 12.51 2.66 -7.99
C HIS A 335 12.74 1.26 -8.55
N LEU A 336 13.65 1.09 -9.51
CA LEU A 336 14.01 -0.21 -10.09
C LEU A 336 15.54 -0.29 -10.19
N PRO A 337 16.27 -0.35 -9.06
CA PRO A 337 17.71 -0.14 -9.04
C PRO A 337 18.47 -1.24 -9.79
N GLY A 338 17.94 -2.47 -9.82
CA GLY A 338 18.52 -3.57 -10.63
C GLY A 338 18.47 -3.28 -12.14
N TRP A 339 17.30 -2.88 -12.66
CA TRP A 339 17.15 -2.53 -14.08
C TRP A 339 17.91 -1.26 -14.44
N ALA A 340 17.80 -0.21 -13.61
CA ALA A 340 18.51 1.05 -13.83
C ALA A 340 20.04 0.84 -13.79
N GLY A 341 20.55 -0.01 -12.90
CA GLY A 341 21.97 -0.35 -12.83
C GLY A 341 22.46 -1.16 -14.03
N LEU A 342 21.66 -2.10 -14.54
CA LEU A 342 21.95 -2.81 -15.80
C LEU A 342 22.03 -1.83 -16.98
N ILE A 343 21.05 -0.94 -17.08
CA ILE A 343 20.96 0.05 -18.16
C ILE A 343 22.12 1.04 -18.07
N ARG A 344 22.48 1.50 -16.87
CA ARG A 344 23.66 2.32 -16.62
C ARG A 344 24.93 1.61 -17.08
N TRP A 345 25.14 0.36 -16.64
CA TRP A 345 26.32 -0.41 -17.03
C TRP A 345 26.40 -0.55 -18.55
N ARG A 346 25.28 -0.84 -19.24
CA ARG A 346 25.24 -0.92 -20.70
C ARG A 346 25.59 0.41 -21.37
N GLY A 347 25.07 1.53 -20.88
CA GLY A 347 25.41 2.87 -21.35
C GLY A 347 26.91 3.20 -21.18
N ASP A 348 27.49 2.81 -20.05
CA ASP A 348 28.91 3.01 -19.72
C ASP A 348 29.84 2.06 -20.51
N ASN A 349 29.30 0.99 -21.13
CA ASN A 349 30.05 -0.03 -21.87
C ASN A 349 29.60 -0.13 -23.34
N PRO A 350 29.84 0.90 -24.18
CA PRO A 350 29.40 0.91 -25.58
C PRO A 350 30.05 -0.17 -26.45
N GLY A 351 31.18 -0.75 -26.02
CA GLY A 351 31.81 -1.90 -26.68
C GLY A 351 31.12 -3.24 -26.43
N TYR A 352 30.13 -3.31 -25.54
CA TYR A 352 29.40 -4.55 -25.26
C TYR A 352 28.55 -4.97 -26.48
N PRO A 353 28.64 -6.22 -26.96
CA PRO A 353 27.98 -6.62 -28.21
C PRO A 353 26.47 -6.33 -28.25
N ALA A 354 25.72 -6.62 -27.18
CA ALA A 354 24.29 -6.34 -27.16
C ALA A 354 23.99 -4.83 -27.14
N GLN A 355 24.90 -4.01 -26.58
CA GLN A 355 24.76 -2.56 -26.59
C GLN A 355 25.00 -1.95 -27.97
N GLN A 356 25.97 -2.49 -28.73
CA GLN A 356 26.23 -2.06 -30.10
C GLN A 356 25.03 -2.31 -31.03
N HIS A 357 24.35 -3.45 -30.83
CA HIS A 357 23.21 -3.83 -31.68
C HIS A 357 21.88 -3.25 -31.20
N TYR A 358 21.66 -3.13 -29.88
CA TYR A 358 20.36 -2.78 -29.29
C TYR A 358 20.53 -1.70 -28.21
N PRO A 359 20.81 -0.44 -28.56
CA PRO A 359 21.25 0.57 -27.60
C PRO A 359 20.16 0.98 -26.59
N ILE A 360 20.53 1.02 -25.32
CA ILE A 360 19.73 1.58 -24.22
C ILE A 360 20.63 2.33 -23.25
N ASP A 361 20.15 3.45 -22.73
CA ASP A 361 20.82 4.25 -21.71
C ASP A 361 19.80 4.78 -20.68
N PRO A 362 20.26 5.36 -19.56
CA PRO A 362 19.34 5.88 -18.54
C PRO A 362 18.41 6.99 -19.04
N LEU A 363 18.81 7.76 -20.05
CA LEU A 363 17.98 8.81 -20.64
C LEU A 363 16.76 8.20 -21.34
N GLN A 364 16.96 7.20 -22.18
CA GLN A 364 15.87 6.48 -22.86
C GLN A 364 14.94 5.80 -21.85
N TYR A 365 15.50 5.22 -20.78
CA TYR A 365 14.72 4.65 -19.68
C TYR A 365 13.83 5.71 -19.00
N LEU A 366 14.40 6.88 -18.68
CA LEU A 366 13.69 7.98 -18.03
C LEU A 366 12.60 8.58 -18.93
N ALA A 367 12.84 8.70 -20.24
CA ALA A 367 11.84 9.19 -21.20
C ALA A 367 10.56 8.36 -21.15
N VAL A 368 10.70 7.02 -21.15
CA VAL A 368 9.56 6.11 -21.05
C VAL A 368 8.90 6.17 -19.67
N ARG A 369 9.70 6.18 -18.59
CA ARG A 369 9.16 6.18 -17.22
C ARG A 369 8.37 7.45 -16.90
N LEU A 370 8.87 8.63 -17.32
CA LEU A 370 8.22 9.91 -17.11
C LEU A 370 6.93 10.06 -17.94
N PHE A 371 6.85 9.43 -19.12
CA PHE A 371 5.60 9.37 -19.87
C PHE A 371 4.48 8.70 -19.07
N TYR A 372 4.78 7.55 -18.44
CA TYR A 372 3.79 6.86 -17.60
C TYR A 372 3.45 7.68 -16.36
N GLU A 373 4.44 8.25 -15.66
CA GLU A 373 4.15 9.09 -14.50
C GLU A 373 3.26 10.28 -14.87
N SER A 374 3.67 11.07 -15.88
CA SER A 374 2.92 12.24 -16.34
C SER A 374 1.48 11.89 -16.71
N GLY A 375 1.28 10.79 -17.44
CA GLY A 375 -0.06 10.35 -17.82
C GLY A 375 -0.91 9.85 -16.65
N MET A 376 -0.33 9.11 -15.71
CA MET A 376 -1.06 8.53 -14.58
C MET A 376 -1.36 9.56 -13.49
N VAL A 377 -0.42 10.46 -13.22
CA VAL A 377 -0.60 11.61 -12.30
C VAL A 377 -1.75 12.49 -12.81
N GLU A 378 -1.77 12.83 -14.09
CA GLU A 378 -2.87 13.57 -14.70
C GLU A 378 -4.22 12.84 -14.54
N GLY A 379 -4.26 11.55 -14.90
CA GLY A 379 -5.48 10.75 -14.81
C GLY A 379 -6.01 10.55 -13.39
N LEU A 380 -5.12 10.44 -12.39
CA LEU A 380 -5.49 10.36 -10.98
C LEU A 380 -6.00 11.70 -10.47
N CYS A 381 -5.23 12.78 -10.62
CA CYS A 381 -5.61 14.11 -10.12
C CYS A 381 -6.93 14.61 -10.71
N GLN A 382 -7.15 14.38 -12.01
CA GLN A 382 -8.39 14.76 -12.69
C GLN A 382 -9.60 13.99 -12.15
N ARG A 383 -9.42 12.74 -11.73
CA ARG A 383 -10.50 11.87 -11.24
C ARG A 383 -10.83 12.14 -9.77
N GLU A 384 -9.83 12.28 -8.92
CA GLU A 384 -10.04 12.44 -7.46
C GLU A 384 -10.41 13.88 -7.09
N TRP A 385 -9.75 14.88 -7.70
CA TRP A 385 -9.88 16.28 -7.30
C TRP A 385 -10.26 17.23 -8.43
N GLY A 386 -10.30 16.76 -9.68
CA GLY A 386 -10.60 17.62 -10.83
C GLY A 386 -9.54 18.68 -11.12
N ILE A 387 -8.33 18.50 -10.58
CA ILE A 387 -7.20 19.43 -10.73
C ILE A 387 -6.20 18.94 -11.78
N ALA A 388 -5.36 19.86 -12.26
CA ALA A 388 -4.23 19.50 -13.12
C ALA A 388 -3.22 18.65 -12.34
N GLY A 389 -2.73 17.57 -12.96
CA GLY A 389 -1.69 16.68 -12.42
C GLY A 389 -0.30 17.31 -12.45
N THR A 390 -0.14 18.45 -11.81
CA THR A 390 1.10 19.24 -11.74
C THR A 390 1.49 19.46 -10.29
N ARG A 391 2.77 19.71 -10.01
CA ARG A 391 3.22 20.10 -8.67
C ARG A 391 2.44 21.30 -8.15
N SER A 392 2.38 22.41 -8.89
CA SER A 392 1.65 23.61 -8.43
C SER A 392 0.15 23.36 -8.23
N GLY A 393 -0.48 22.54 -9.08
CA GLY A 393 -1.88 22.18 -8.93
C GLY A 393 -2.15 21.41 -7.63
N LEU A 394 -1.28 20.45 -7.31
CA LEU A 394 -1.36 19.70 -6.05
C LEU A 394 -1.05 20.58 -4.84
N VAL A 395 -0.01 21.40 -4.91
CA VAL A 395 0.32 22.34 -3.83
C VAL A 395 -0.83 23.30 -3.55
N GLY A 396 -1.39 23.92 -4.59
CA GLY A 396 -2.53 24.84 -4.43
C GLY A 396 -3.75 24.15 -3.82
N TYR A 397 -4.10 22.96 -4.30
CA TYR A 397 -5.21 22.19 -3.75
C TYR A 397 -5.00 21.83 -2.27
N TRP A 398 -3.81 21.34 -1.91
CA TRP A 398 -3.53 20.88 -0.55
C TRP A 398 -3.22 22.02 0.43
N ASP A 399 -2.84 23.21 -0.06
CA ASP A 399 -2.74 24.42 0.76
C ASP A 399 -4.14 24.87 1.22
N GLU A 400 -5.12 24.86 0.31
CA GLU A 400 -6.53 25.11 0.63
C GLU A 400 -7.12 24.04 1.56
N HIS A 401 -6.58 22.82 1.54
CA HIS A 401 -7.00 21.68 2.36
C HIS A 401 -5.94 21.28 3.41
N SER A 402 -5.20 22.25 3.95
CA SER A 402 -4.00 22.02 4.77
C SER A 402 -4.24 21.17 6.02
N GLU A 403 -5.43 21.21 6.63
CA GLU A 403 -5.78 20.35 7.77
C GLU A 403 -5.85 18.87 7.38
N GLN A 404 -6.49 18.55 6.25
CA GLN A 404 -6.57 17.19 5.71
C GLN A 404 -5.20 16.72 5.25
N TYR A 405 -4.43 17.61 4.61
CA TYR A 405 -3.05 17.31 4.20
C TYR A 405 -2.16 16.95 5.38
N ARG A 406 -2.22 17.71 6.49
CA ARG A 406 -1.45 17.40 7.72
C ARG A 406 -1.84 16.05 8.30
N ALA A 407 -3.14 15.73 8.33
CA ALA A 407 -3.61 14.43 8.80
C ALA A 407 -3.08 13.25 7.96
N LEU A 408 -2.90 13.44 6.64
CA LEU A 408 -2.34 12.44 5.73
C LEU A 408 -0.80 12.35 5.78
N MET A 409 -0.10 13.45 6.11
CA MET A 409 1.36 13.56 6.00
C MET A 409 2.14 13.45 7.32
N SER A 410 1.51 13.59 8.49
CA SER A 410 2.21 13.46 9.77
C SER A 410 2.74 12.04 10.00
N PRO A 411 4.06 11.84 10.18
CA PRO A 411 4.64 10.50 10.15
C PRO A 411 4.14 9.57 11.25
N HIS A 412 3.74 10.04 12.45
CA HIS A 412 3.61 9.15 13.63
C HIS A 412 2.49 9.50 14.65
N THR A 413 1.43 10.27 14.34
CA THR A 413 0.35 10.45 15.34
C THR A 413 -1.04 10.68 14.74
N ARG A 414 -1.82 9.60 14.74
CA ARG A 414 -3.27 9.64 14.92
C ARG A 414 -3.57 10.41 16.22
N ILE A 415 -4.12 11.61 16.17
CA ILE A 415 -5.04 12.04 17.25
C ILE A 415 -6.39 11.44 16.90
N THR A 416 -6.50 10.13 17.05
CA THR A 416 -7.81 9.53 17.28
C THR A 416 -8.14 9.82 18.73
N ASP A 417 -9.32 10.38 18.97
CA ASP A 417 -9.78 10.57 20.34
C ASP A 417 -9.65 9.24 21.11
N PRO A 418 -9.29 9.27 22.40
CA PRO A 418 -9.06 8.05 23.18
C PRO A 418 -10.22 7.05 23.11
N ASN A 419 -11.45 7.55 22.91
CA ASN A 419 -12.62 6.70 22.74
C ASN A 419 -12.58 5.96 21.40
N THR A 420 -12.38 6.61 20.26
CA THR A 420 -12.23 5.96 18.94
C THR A 420 -11.09 4.94 18.92
N GLN A 421 -9.95 5.27 19.54
CA GLN A 421 -8.85 4.32 19.67
C GLN A 421 -9.26 3.11 20.51
N GLY A 422 -9.90 3.33 21.67
CA GLY A 422 -10.45 2.25 22.50
C GLY A 422 -11.45 1.38 21.76
N VAL A 423 -12.32 1.97 20.94
CA VAL A 423 -13.30 1.25 20.13
C VAL A 423 -12.60 0.33 19.12
N CYS A 424 -11.62 0.85 18.38
CA CYS A 424 -10.93 0.10 17.33
C CYS A 424 -10.00 -0.99 17.88
N GLN A 425 -9.34 -0.73 19.01
CA GLN A 425 -8.36 -1.65 19.58
C GLN A 425 -8.97 -2.69 20.51
N LYS A 426 -10.10 -2.38 21.16
CA LYS A 426 -10.71 -3.25 22.18
C LYS A 426 -12.10 -3.71 21.78
N ALA A 427 -13.06 -2.80 21.68
CA ALA A 427 -14.46 -3.16 21.44
C ALA A 427 -14.67 -3.88 20.11
N TRP A 428 -13.99 -3.45 19.04
CA TRP A 428 -14.02 -4.07 17.71
C TRP A 428 -13.51 -5.51 17.72
N ARG A 429 -12.35 -5.75 18.34
CA ARG A 429 -11.77 -7.10 18.45
C ARG A 429 -12.65 -8.01 19.29
N LEU A 430 -13.15 -7.51 20.42
CA LEU A 430 -14.06 -8.25 21.30
C LEU A 430 -15.37 -8.60 20.57
N PHE A 431 -15.95 -7.64 19.85
CA PHE A 431 -17.17 -7.82 19.06
C PHE A 431 -17.04 -8.94 18.02
N HIS A 432 -15.92 -8.99 17.30
CA HIS A 432 -15.69 -10.06 16.33
C HIS A 432 -15.34 -11.38 17.00
N LEU A 433 -14.50 -11.37 18.04
CA LEU A 433 -14.17 -12.59 18.75
C LEU A 433 -15.41 -13.27 19.33
N ALA A 434 -16.31 -12.49 19.94
CA ALA A 434 -17.55 -12.98 20.53
C ALA A 434 -18.48 -13.67 19.51
N GLN A 435 -18.48 -13.22 18.24
CA GLN A 435 -19.22 -13.90 17.15
C GLN A 435 -18.65 -15.30 16.88
N PHE A 436 -17.33 -15.45 16.78
CA PHE A 436 -16.69 -16.75 16.55
C PHE A 436 -16.80 -17.68 17.76
N LEU A 437 -16.94 -17.12 18.96
CA LEU A 437 -17.18 -17.89 20.19
C LEU A 437 -18.67 -18.22 20.43
N GLU A 438 -19.56 -17.76 19.56
CA GLU A 438 -21.02 -17.90 19.69
C GLU A 438 -21.55 -17.38 21.04
N MET A 439 -20.95 -16.30 21.55
CA MET A 439 -21.33 -15.67 22.82
C MET A 439 -22.63 -14.88 22.64
N THR A 440 -23.49 -14.92 23.65
CA THR A 440 -24.66 -14.05 23.73
C THR A 440 -24.27 -12.65 24.23
N PRO A 441 -25.06 -11.60 23.92
CA PRO A 441 -24.84 -10.27 24.48
C PRO A 441 -24.89 -10.24 26.03
N ILE A 442 -25.65 -11.16 26.64
CA ILE A 442 -25.77 -11.32 28.09
C ILE A 442 -24.49 -11.94 28.65
N GLU A 443 -24.02 -13.06 28.10
CA GLU A 443 -22.76 -13.70 28.53
C GLU A 443 -21.58 -12.74 28.42
N LEU A 444 -21.55 -11.87 27.39
CA LEU A 444 -20.52 -10.85 27.25
C LEU A 444 -20.62 -9.76 28.34
N HIS A 445 -21.84 -9.39 28.74
CA HIS A 445 -22.08 -8.38 29.76
C HIS A 445 -21.80 -8.90 31.18
N GLU A 446 -22.08 -10.18 31.43
CA GLU A 446 -21.82 -10.86 32.71
C GLU A 446 -20.34 -11.23 32.90
N LEU A 447 -19.54 -11.21 31.83
CA LEU A 447 -18.12 -11.52 31.89
C LEU A 447 -17.37 -10.47 32.73
N SER A 448 -16.51 -10.94 33.64
CA SER A 448 -15.71 -10.04 34.46
C SER A 448 -14.74 -9.21 33.62
N GLN A 449 -14.40 -8.01 34.09
CA GLN A 449 -13.39 -7.14 33.45
C GLN A 449 -12.04 -7.84 33.28
N THR A 450 -11.67 -8.67 34.25
CA THR A 450 -10.46 -9.51 34.16
C THR A 450 -10.59 -10.52 33.02
N GLY A 451 -11.73 -11.21 32.88
CA GLY A 451 -11.96 -12.14 31.79
C GLY A 451 -11.93 -11.48 30.40
N ILE A 452 -12.54 -10.30 30.27
CA ILE A 452 -12.51 -9.51 29.02
C ILE A 452 -11.09 -9.10 28.66
N SER A 453 -10.31 -8.62 29.64
CA SER A 453 -8.91 -8.23 29.43
C SER A 453 -8.06 -9.42 29.01
N THR A 454 -8.23 -10.58 29.67
CA THR A 454 -7.51 -11.80 29.31
C THR A 454 -7.86 -12.30 27.91
N LEU A 455 -9.13 -12.22 27.47
CA LEU A 455 -9.51 -12.57 26.09
C LEU A 455 -8.79 -11.69 25.05
N LEU A 456 -8.64 -10.39 25.32
CA LEU A 456 -7.94 -9.47 24.44
C LEU A 456 -6.42 -9.65 24.48
N GLU A 457 -5.85 -9.99 25.65
CA GLU A 457 -4.42 -10.32 25.79
C GLU A 457 -4.03 -11.60 25.04
N TRP A 458 -4.98 -12.52 24.86
CA TRP A 458 -4.75 -13.73 24.08
C TRP A 458 -4.75 -13.51 22.56
N LEU A 459 -5.28 -12.37 22.08
CA LEU A 459 -5.26 -11.96 20.66
C LEU A 459 -4.03 -11.12 20.35
#